data_AF-A0A1F4CW98-F1
#
_entry.id   AF-A0A1F4CW98-F1
#
_cell.length_a   1.000
_cell.length_b   1.000
_cell.length_c   1.000
_cell.angle_alpha   90.00
_cell.angle_beta   90.00
_cell.angle_gamma   90.00
#
_symmetry.space_group_name_H-M   'P 1'
#
loop_
_entity.id
_entity.type
_entity.pdbx_description
1 polymer ?
#
loop_
_entity_poly.entity_id
_entity_poly.type
_entity_poly.pdbx_seq_one_letter_code
_entity_poly.pdbx_strand_id
1 'polypeptide(L)' 'MDRGGKKRSSVDHAKGHVKNPASDKDIENKLASLNNGLLPPSRIARLLDVCWRLEELDDVRKLVFVMRV' A
#
# COMPACT_ATOMS: atom_id res chain seq x y z
N MET A 1 -22.74 -30.82 -21.06
CA MET A 1 -23.37 -29.59 -21.56
C MET A 1 -23.65 -28.71 -20.35
N ASP A 2 -22.73 -27.81 -19.99
CA ASP A 2 -23.07 -26.75 -19.03
C ASP A 2 -23.62 -25.57 -19.84
N ARG A 3 -24.83 -25.13 -19.50
CA ARG A 3 -25.63 -24.20 -20.33
C ARG A 3 -24.90 -22.86 -20.38
N GLY A 4 -24.52 -22.40 -21.58
CA GLY A 4 -23.74 -21.17 -21.83
C GLY A 4 -24.38 -19.88 -21.31
N GLY A 5 -24.38 -19.68 -20.00
CA GLY A 5 -24.87 -18.48 -19.33
C GLY A 5 -23.81 -17.38 -19.32
N LYS A 6 -24.16 -16.20 -19.87
CA LYS A 6 -23.31 -15.00 -19.76
C LYS A 6 -23.56 -14.32 -18.41
N LYS A 7 -22.52 -14.21 -17.57
CA LYS A 7 -22.50 -13.31 -16.42
C LYS A 7 -21.94 -11.94 -16.84
N ARG A 8 -22.64 -10.85 -16.49
CA ARG A 8 -22.11 -9.49 -16.57
C ARG A 8 -21.94 -8.95 -15.16
N SER A 9 -20.83 -8.28 -14.91
CA SER A 9 -20.58 -7.49 -13.71
C SER A 9 -20.02 -6.14 -14.12
N SER A 10 -20.37 -5.11 -13.36
CA SER A 10 -19.77 -3.77 -13.44
C SER A 10 -19.24 -3.38 -12.06
N VAL A 11 -18.22 -2.53 -12.04
CA VAL A 11 -17.69 -1.92 -10.82
C VAL A 11 -17.72 -0.42 -11.03
N ASP A 12 -18.60 0.25 -10.30
CA ASP A 12 -18.81 1.70 -10.47
C ASP A 12 -17.67 2.51 -9.86
N HIS A 13 -17.08 2.01 -8.76
CA HIS A 13 -15.94 2.62 -8.09
C HIS A 13 -14.91 1.56 -7.68
N ALA A 14 -13.81 1.47 -8.44
CA ALA A 14 -12.70 0.61 -8.11
C ALA A 14 -12.02 1.01 -6.78
N LYS A 15 -11.38 0.07 -6.08
CA LYS A 15 -10.63 0.35 -4.86
C LYS A 15 -9.51 1.36 -5.12
N GLY A 16 -9.40 2.36 -4.26
CA GLY A 16 -8.52 3.52 -4.42
C GLY A 16 -9.19 4.74 -5.07
N HIS A 17 -10.41 4.61 -5.58
CA HIS A 17 -11.22 5.76 -5.97
C HIS A 17 -11.65 6.55 -4.72
N VAL A 18 -11.86 7.87 -4.82
CA VAL A 18 -12.28 8.69 -3.66
C VAL A 18 -13.57 8.19 -2.98
N LYS A 19 -14.48 7.58 -3.76
CA LYS A 19 -15.73 6.95 -3.27
C LYS A 19 -15.57 5.49 -2.79
N ASN A 20 -14.38 4.91 -2.95
CA ASN A 20 -14.01 3.58 -2.47
C ASN A 20 -12.52 3.59 -2.09
N PRO A 21 -12.13 4.38 -1.07
CA PRO A 21 -10.73 4.60 -0.74
C PRO A 21 -10.08 3.28 -0.31
N ALA A 22 -8.77 3.18 -0.56
CA ALA A 22 -7.98 2.10 0.00
C ALA A 22 -7.95 2.23 1.53
N SER A 23 -8.07 1.12 2.25
CA SER A 23 -7.79 1.10 3.68
C SER A 23 -6.29 1.24 3.93
N ASP A 24 -5.89 1.61 5.14
CA ASP A 24 -4.48 1.65 5.54
C ASP A 24 -3.80 0.31 5.25
N LYS A 25 -4.50 -0.80 5.53
CA LYS A 25 -4.00 -2.15 5.26
C LYS A 25 -3.76 -2.42 3.78
N ASP A 26 -4.61 -1.89 2.89
CA ASP A 26 -4.40 -1.99 1.45
C ASP A 26 -3.14 -1.23 1.02
N ILE A 27 -2.90 -0.06 1.61
CA ILE A 27 -1.71 0.76 1.34
C ILE A 27 -0.45 0.05 1.84
N GLU A 28 -0.45 -0.47 3.06
CA GLU A 28 0.66 -1.26 3.63
C GLU A 28 1.02 -2.46 2.75
N ASN A 29 0.01 -3.24 2.36
CA ASN A 29 0.19 -4.42 1.51
C ASN A 29 0.74 -4.03 0.13
N LYS A 30 0.24 -2.93 -0.45
CA LYS A 30 0.73 -2.42 -1.73
C LYS A 30 2.18 -1.98 -1.64
N LEU A 31 2.59 -1.30 -0.57
CA LEU A 31 3.98 -0.91 -0.36
C LEU A 31 4.89 -2.14 -0.23
N ALA A 32 4.50 -3.12 0.59
CA ALA A 32 5.25 -4.36 0.76
C ALA A 32 5.41 -5.11 -0.58
N SER A 33 4.36 -5.13 -1.41
CA SER A 33 4.40 -5.71 -2.76
C SER A 33 5.31 -4.94 -3.71
N LEU A 34 5.32 -3.61 -3.67
CA LEU A 34 6.15 -2.78 -4.55
C LEU A 34 7.64 -2.81 -4.19
N ASN A 35 7.97 -3.10 -2.93
CA ASN A 35 9.35 -3.20 -2.47
C ASN A 35 10.19 -4.24 -3.23
N ASN A 36 9.57 -5.32 -3.73
CA ASN A 36 10.22 -6.34 -4.56
C ASN A 36 11.57 -6.87 -3.99
N GLY A 37 11.69 -6.96 -2.67
CA GLY A 37 12.89 -7.46 -1.98
C GLY A 37 14.02 -6.44 -1.77
N LEU A 38 13.85 -5.17 -2.15
CA LEU A 38 14.87 -4.13 -1.95
C LEU A 38 15.17 -3.88 -0.47
N LEU A 39 14.11 -3.85 0.36
CA LEU A 39 14.20 -3.72 1.80
C LEU A 39 13.68 -5.00 2.49
N PRO A 40 14.31 -5.45 3.59
CA PRO A 40 13.79 -6.51 4.44
C PRO A 40 12.45 -6.07 5.09
N PRO A 41 11.59 -7.02 5.48
CA PRO A 41 10.27 -6.71 6.04
C PRO A 41 10.30 -5.74 7.23
N SER A 42 11.32 -5.84 8.09
CA SER A 42 11.50 -4.92 9.22
C SER A 42 11.75 -3.47 8.81
N ARG A 43 12.49 -3.23 7.71
CA ARG A 43 12.70 -1.88 7.16
C ARG A 43 11.43 -1.33 6.54
N ILE A 44 10.61 -2.15 5.86
CA ILE A 44 9.30 -1.72 5.34
C ILE A 44 8.36 -1.34 6.48
N ALA A 45 8.30 -2.17 7.53
CA ALA A 45 7.48 -1.87 8.70
C ALA A 45 7.90 -0.56 9.37
N ARG A 46 9.21 -0.32 9.50
CA ARG A 46 9.74 0.94 10.02
C ARG A 46 9.44 2.13 9.10
N LEU A 47 9.52 1.95 7.78
CA LEU A 47 9.18 2.98 6.81
C LEU A 47 7.71 3.40 6.93
N LEU A 48 6.80 2.43 7.04
CA LEU A 48 5.37 2.68 7.25
C LEU A 48 5.10 3.45 8.54
N ASP A 49 5.70 3.03 9.66
CA ASP A 49 5.55 3.71 10.94
C ASP A 49 6.03 5.18 10.89
N VAL A 50 7.17 5.45 10.23
CA VAL A 50 7.66 6.83 10.04
C VAL A 50 6.71 7.64 9.14
N CYS A 51 6.17 7.05 8.08
CA CYS A 51 5.22 7.73 7.19
C CYS A 51 3.88 8.03 7.89
N TRP A 52 3.40 7.14 8.76
CA TRP A 52 2.15 7.33 9.50
C TRP A 52 2.24 8.38 10.61
N ARG A 53 3.46 8.70 11.07
CA ARG A 53 3.73 9.68 12.13
C ARG A 53 4.65 10.79 11.64
N LEU A 54 4.50 11.16 10.37
CA LEU A 54 5.40 12.09 9.69
C LEU A 54 5.43 13.46 10.36
N GLU A 55 4.31 13.89 10.95
CA GLU A 55 4.16 15.11 11.72
C GLU A 55 4.97 15.14 13.02
N GLU A 56 5.32 13.97 13.55
CA GLU A 56 6.15 13.83 14.75
C GLU A 56 7.65 13.84 14.42
N LEU A 57 8.01 13.86 13.13
CA LEU A 57 9.38 13.79 12.68
C LEU A 57 10.06 15.15 12.81
N ASP A 58 11.04 15.23 13.70
CA ASP A 58 11.95 16.35 13.91
C ASP A 58 12.96 16.56 12.76
N ASP A 59 13.28 15.50 12.02
CA ASP A 59 14.29 15.51 10.95
C ASP A 59 13.98 14.53 9.82
N VAL A 60 13.71 15.06 8.62
CA VAL A 60 13.41 14.28 7.41
C VAL A 60 14.53 13.31 7.02
N ARG A 61 15.78 13.54 7.43
CA ARG A 61 16.90 12.61 7.16
C ARG A 61 16.65 11.22 7.76
N LYS A 62 15.87 11.13 8.85
CA LYS A 62 15.48 9.85 9.46
C LYS A 62 14.64 9.00 8.50
N LEU A 63 13.70 9.62 7.77
CA LEU A 63 12.92 8.93 6.72
C LEU A 63 13.83 8.45 5.58
N VAL A 64 14.69 9.35 5.07
CA VAL A 64 15.61 9.02 3.98
C VAL A 64 16.54 7.86 4.36
N PHE A 65 17.04 7.84 5.61
CA PHE A 65 17.90 6.77 6.10
C PHE A 65 17.23 5.40 6.07
N VAL A 66 15.94 5.32 6.43
CA VAL A 66 15.17 4.06 6.41
C VAL A 66 15.00 3.53 4.99
N MET A 67 14.92 4.41 3.99
CA MET A 67 14.74 4.05 2.57
C MET A 67 16.03 3.61 1.86
N ARG A 68 17.21 3.80 2.47
CA ARG A 68 18.48 3.43 1.85
C ARG A 68 18.55 1.92 1.65
N VAL A 69 18.85 1.49 0.42
CA VAL A 69 19.06 0.09 0.05
C VAL A 69 20.49 -0.31 0.40
#